data_AF-A0A182JRI0-F1
#
_entry.id   AF-A0A182JRI0-F1
#
_cell.length_a   1.000
_cell.length_b   1.000
_cell.length_c   1.000
_cell.angle_alpha   90.00
_cell.angle_beta   90.00
_cell.angle_gamma   90.00
#
_symmetry.space_group_name_H-M   'P 1'
#
loop_
_entity.id
_entity.type
_entity.pdbx_description
1 polymer ?
#
loop_
_entity_poly.entity_id
_entity_poly.type
_entity_poly.pdbx_seq_one_letter_code
_entity_poly.pdbx_strand_id
1 'polypeptide(L)'
;MMKSIFFGIVALMFAAVVMQQDQASAQVTDTDTPSSTDEWNYMNRSCSAKLQDQINKEFDAAIFYMQYGAYFAQYQVNLPGFEKFFFNAASEEREHGMKLIEYALMRGQKPIDRNTFSLNFGNPAARVEPEQGSVALTALKAALAKEQEVTKSIRELIKICEEDHNDYHLVDYLTGEFLEEQHQGQRDLAGKITMLSKLLRTNPKLGEFMFDKQNM
;
A
#
# COMPACT_ATOMS: atom_id res chain seq x y z
N MET A 1 -77.48 9.76 -54.79
CA MET A 1 -76.32 10.30 -55.52
C MET A 1 -75.13 10.27 -54.57
N MET A 2 -74.03 9.60 -54.97
CA MET A 2 -72.65 9.65 -54.43
C MET A 2 -72.47 9.54 -52.89
N LYS A 3 -72.11 8.38 -52.32
CA LYS A 3 -70.78 7.73 -52.27
C LYS A 3 -69.63 8.63 -51.78
N SER A 4 -69.13 8.28 -50.59
CA SER A 4 -67.70 8.18 -50.25
C SER A 4 -66.89 9.46 -50.03
N ILE A 5 -67.03 10.15 -48.88
CA ILE A 5 -65.93 10.96 -48.28
C ILE A 5 -66.11 11.06 -46.75
N PHE A 6 -65.98 9.97 -45.98
CA PHE A 6 -65.91 10.10 -44.50
C PHE A 6 -65.06 9.03 -43.82
N PHE A 7 -64.10 8.43 -44.54
CA PHE A 7 -63.11 7.51 -43.97
C PHE A 7 -61.67 8.06 -44.02
N GLY A 8 -61.48 9.32 -44.45
CA GLY A 8 -60.15 9.94 -44.59
C GLY A 8 -59.77 10.95 -43.50
N ILE A 9 -60.71 11.39 -42.64
CA ILE A 9 -60.45 12.50 -41.70
C ILE A 9 -60.14 12.00 -40.28
N VAL A 10 -60.61 10.79 -39.90
CA VAL A 10 -60.39 10.26 -38.54
C VAL A 10 -59.02 9.58 -38.39
N ALA A 11 -58.44 9.03 -39.45
CA ALA A 11 -57.10 8.43 -39.42
C ALA A 11 -55.96 9.47 -39.39
N LEU A 12 -56.22 10.73 -39.79
CA LEU A 12 -55.22 11.80 -39.82
C LEU A 12 -55.09 12.55 -38.48
N MET A 13 -56.11 12.51 -37.61
CA MET A 13 -56.02 13.14 -36.29
C MET A 13 -55.28 12.31 -35.24
N PHE A 14 -55.19 10.98 -35.42
CA PHE A 14 -54.41 10.12 -34.50
C PHE A 14 -52.93 10.02 -34.85
N ALA A 15 -52.51 10.41 -36.06
CA ALA A 15 -51.11 10.42 -36.45
C ALA A 15 -50.36 11.70 -36.02
N ALA A 16 -51.08 12.79 -35.72
CA ALA A 16 -50.47 14.08 -35.39
C ALA A 16 -50.08 14.24 -33.91
N VAL A 17 -50.46 13.32 -33.02
CA VAL A 17 -50.23 13.45 -31.56
C VAL A 17 -49.05 12.59 -31.06
N VAL A 18 -48.40 11.78 -31.91
CA VAL A 18 -47.32 10.86 -31.48
C VAL A 18 -45.94 11.20 -32.05
N MET A 19 -45.75 12.39 -32.61
CA MET A 19 -44.44 12.82 -33.14
C MET A 19 -44.03 14.22 -32.67
N GLN A 20 -44.19 14.49 -31.38
CA GLN A 20 -43.37 15.50 -30.72
C GLN A 20 -42.40 14.77 -29.81
N GLN A 21 -41.44 14.10 -30.43
CA GLN A 21 -40.23 13.71 -29.73
C GLN A 21 -39.48 15.02 -29.55
N ASP A 22 -39.56 15.61 -28.36
CA ASP A 22 -38.70 16.73 -27.98
C ASP A 22 -37.27 16.27 -28.25
N GLN A 23 -36.69 16.74 -29.35
CA GLN A 23 -35.26 16.63 -29.54
C GLN A 23 -34.67 17.59 -28.51
N ALA A 24 -34.27 17.02 -27.37
CA ALA A 24 -33.35 17.67 -26.47
C ALA A 24 -32.05 17.94 -27.26
N SER A 25 -31.99 19.09 -27.92
CA SER A 25 -30.76 19.62 -28.47
C SER A 25 -29.99 20.19 -27.29
N ALA A 26 -29.11 19.36 -26.71
CA ALA A 26 -28.04 19.88 -25.90
C ALA A 26 -27.13 20.67 -26.85
N GLN A 27 -27.26 22.01 -26.85
CA GLN A 27 -26.23 22.84 -27.41
C GLN A 27 -24.98 22.63 -26.56
N VAL A 28 -23.98 21.95 -27.11
CA VAL A 28 -22.63 21.97 -26.55
C VAL A 28 -22.09 23.37 -26.81
N THR A 29 -22.37 24.29 -25.90
CA THR A 29 -21.58 25.50 -25.79
C THR A 29 -20.20 25.08 -25.34
N ASP A 30 -19.21 25.28 -26.20
CA ASP A 30 -17.79 25.03 -25.97
C ASP A 30 -17.22 26.05 -24.95
N THR A 31 -17.83 26.08 -23.77
CA THR A 31 -17.49 26.91 -22.61
C THR A 31 -17.43 26.12 -21.31
N ASP A 32 -17.60 24.80 -21.35
CA ASP A 32 -17.28 23.92 -20.23
C ASP A 32 -15.79 23.56 -20.27
N THR A 33 -14.91 24.58 -20.20
CA THR A 33 -13.70 24.35 -19.43
C THR A 33 -14.15 24.35 -17.98
N PRO A 34 -14.07 23.23 -17.25
CA PRO A 34 -14.44 23.22 -15.85
C PRO A 34 -13.65 24.35 -15.18
N SER A 35 -14.37 25.31 -14.61
CA SER A 35 -13.78 26.30 -13.72
C SER A 35 -12.95 25.52 -12.71
N SER A 36 -11.64 25.77 -12.68
CA SER A 36 -10.64 25.00 -11.95
C SER A 36 -10.69 25.26 -10.44
N THR A 37 -11.87 25.20 -9.83
CA THR A 37 -12.11 25.69 -8.46
C THR A 37 -12.57 24.64 -7.45
N ASP A 38 -12.84 23.40 -7.86
CA ASP A 38 -13.03 22.28 -6.90
C ASP A 38 -11.72 21.49 -6.76
N GLU A 39 -10.70 22.12 -6.17
CA GLU A 39 -9.46 21.43 -5.82
C GLU A 39 -9.71 20.55 -4.58
N TRP A 40 -10.21 19.33 -4.80
CA TRP A 40 -10.43 18.32 -3.74
C TRP A 40 -9.14 17.95 -2.98
N ASN A 41 -7.98 18.29 -3.53
CA ASN A 41 -6.69 18.05 -2.91
C ASN A 41 -6.39 19.10 -1.82
N TYR A 42 -6.76 18.78 -0.59
CA TYR A 42 -6.46 19.59 0.59
C TYR A 42 -5.12 19.25 1.26
N MET A 43 -4.34 18.32 0.72
CA MET A 43 -3.06 17.95 1.33
C MET A 43 -1.98 18.97 1.02
N ASN A 44 -1.22 19.35 2.03
CA ASN A 44 -0.06 20.20 1.85
C ASN A 44 1.01 19.49 1.00
N ARG A 45 1.70 20.24 0.13
CA ARG A 45 2.75 19.69 -0.76
C ARG A 45 3.84 18.92 -0.01
N SER A 46 4.30 19.42 1.14
CA SER A 46 5.34 18.75 1.94
C SER A 46 4.85 17.42 2.50
N CYS A 47 3.61 17.39 3.00
CA CYS A 47 2.93 16.20 3.49
C CYS A 47 2.69 15.18 2.35
N SER A 48 2.17 15.61 1.20
CA SER A 48 1.99 14.75 0.02
C SER A 48 3.30 14.15 -0.48
N ALA A 49 4.37 14.95 -0.53
CA ALA A 49 5.68 14.47 -0.96
C ALA A 49 6.23 13.40 0.00
N LYS A 50 6.14 13.64 1.31
CA LYS A 50 6.60 12.68 2.32
C LYS A 50 5.72 11.42 2.36
N LEU A 51 4.42 11.53 2.08
CA LEU A 51 3.53 10.37 1.93
C LEU A 51 3.98 9.51 0.73
N GLN A 52 4.33 10.15 -0.39
CA GLN A 52 4.87 9.43 -1.55
C GLN A 52 6.20 8.72 -1.24
N ASP A 53 7.08 9.38 -0.48
CA ASP A 53 8.32 8.75 0.00
C ASP A 53 8.02 7.53 0.88
N GLN A 54 7.03 7.62 1.77
CA GLN A 54 6.61 6.50 2.62
C GLN A 54 6.04 5.35 1.80
N ILE A 55 5.24 5.61 0.76
CA ILE A 55 4.77 4.57 -0.17
C ILE A 55 5.97 3.81 -0.75
N ASN A 56 6.96 4.52 -1.30
CA ASN A 56 8.18 3.88 -1.83
C ASN A 56 8.90 3.06 -0.74
N LYS A 57 8.91 3.56 0.51
CA LYS A 57 9.53 2.90 1.65
C LYS A 57 8.91 1.54 1.96
N GLU A 58 7.58 1.42 1.95
CA GLU A 58 6.91 0.14 2.23
C GLU A 58 7.17 -0.88 1.12
N PHE A 59 7.17 -0.46 -0.15
CA PHE A 59 7.52 -1.39 -1.22
C PHE A 59 9.00 -1.80 -1.22
N ASP A 60 9.91 -0.91 -0.83
CA ASP A 60 11.31 -1.26 -0.59
C ASP A 60 11.45 -2.28 0.56
N ALA A 61 10.64 -2.15 1.63
CA ALA A 61 10.58 -3.12 2.73
C ALA A 61 10.00 -4.47 2.27
N ALA A 62 8.95 -4.45 1.44
CA ALA A 62 8.39 -5.65 0.83
C ALA A 62 9.42 -6.44 0.03
N ILE A 63 10.22 -5.76 -0.81
CA ILE A 63 11.30 -6.39 -1.58
C ILE A 63 12.39 -6.94 -0.64
N PHE A 64 12.77 -6.18 0.38
CA PHE A 64 13.74 -6.61 1.38
C PHE A 64 13.31 -7.92 2.05
N TYR A 65 12.06 -8.03 2.49
CA TYR A 65 11.55 -9.26 3.10
C TYR A 65 11.41 -10.40 2.09
N MET A 66 10.98 -10.11 0.87
CA MET A 66 10.91 -11.12 -0.20
C MET A 66 12.28 -11.74 -0.48
N GLN A 67 13.36 -10.95 -0.45
CA GLN A 67 14.72 -11.45 -0.64
C GLN A 67 15.15 -12.40 0.49
N TYR A 68 14.81 -12.10 1.75
CA TYR A 68 15.05 -13.02 2.87
C TYR A 68 14.20 -14.30 2.76
N GLY A 69 12.92 -14.19 2.42
CA GLY A 69 12.07 -15.36 2.17
C GLY A 69 12.67 -16.28 1.11
N ALA A 70 13.10 -15.71 -0.02
CA ALA A 70 13.77 -16.45 -1.08
C ALA A 70 15.10 -17.08 -0.65
N TYR A 71 15.86 -16.42 0.23
CA TYR A 71 17.09 -16.98 0.79
C TYR A 71 16.83 -18.21 1.67
N PHE A 72 15.87 -18.13 2.59
CA PHE A 72 15.56 -19.25 3.49
C PHE A 72 14.89 -20.45 2.80
N ALA A 73 14.24 -20.22 1.65
CA ALA A 73 13.66 -21.25 0.79
C ALA A 73 14.71 -22.10 0.02
N GLN A 74 15.97 -21.65 -0.04
CA GLN A 74 17.02 -22.39 -0.75
C GLN A 74 17.24 -23.77 -0.12
N TYR A 75 17.42 -24.81 -0.95
CA TYR A 75 17.63 -26.17 -0.44
C TYR A 75 18.87 -26.32 0.45
N GLN A 76 19.88 -25.44 0.30
CA GLN A 76 21.07 -25.42 1.16
C GLN A 76 20.81 -24.79 2.54
N VAL A 77 19.78 -23.97 2.68
CA VAL A 77 19.39 -23.30 3.95
C VAL A 77 18.23 -24.05 4.59
N ASN A 78 17.12 -24.22 3.86
CA ASN A 78 15.97 -25.04 4.19
C ASN A 78 15.38 -24.81 5.60
N LEU A 79 15.04 -23.55 5.89
CA LEU A 79 14.36 -23.12 7.11
C LEU A 79 12.94 -22.62 6.77
N PRO A 80 11.96 -23.53 6.58
CA PRO A 80 10.65 -23.19 6.03
C PRO A 80 9.77 -22.32 6.95
N GLY A 81 10.00 -22.32 8.26
CA GLY A 81 9.34 -21.38 9.17
C GLY A 81 9.82 -19.94 8.92
N PHE A 82 11.14 -19.76 8.78
CA PHE A 82 11.71 -18.46 8.39
C PHE A 82 11.30 -18.02 6.99
N GLU A 83 11.31 -18.93 6.02
CA GLU A 83 10.78 -18.68 4.67
C GLU A 83 9.36 -18.11 4.74
N LYS A 84 8.45 -18.82 5.41
CA LYS A 84 7.05 -18.43 5.53
C LYS A 84 6.90 -17.07 6.22
N PHE A 85 7.60 -16.86 7.33
CA PHE A 85 7.58 -15.61 8.05
C PHE A 85 7.97 -14.42 7.16
N PHE A 86 9.08 -14.54 6.43
CA PHE A 86 9.56 -13.45 5.59
C PHE A 86 8.70 -13.22 4.34
N PHE A 87 8.12 -14.25 3.74
CA PHE A 87 7.14 -14.04 2.66
C PHE A 87 5.82 -13.43 3.14
N ASN A 88 5.39 -13.76 4.36
CA ASN A 88 4.24 -13.10 4.97
C ASN A 88 4.54 -11.62 5.22
N ALA A 89 5.68 -11.29 5.84
CA ALA A 89 6.10 -9.92 6.06
C ALA A 89 6.22 -9.13 4.74
N ALA A 90 6.76 -9.75 3.68
CA ALA A 90 6.80 -9.13 2.36
C ALA A 90 5.41 -8.80 1.79
N SER A 91 4.43 -9.65 2.07
CA SER A 91 3.04 -9.44 1.65
C SER A 91 2.38 -8.33 2.46
N GLU A 92 2.62 -8.29 3.76
CA GLU A 92 2.13 -7.28 4.69
C GLU A 92 2.66 -5.88 4.33
N GLU A 93 3.96 -5.72 4.09
CA GLU A 93 4.52 -4.42 3.67
C GLU A 93 4.00 -3.97 2.30
N ARG A 94 3.71 -4.92 1.40
CA ARG A 94 3.05 -4.59 0.14
C ARG A 94 1.62 -4.07 0.41
N GLU A 95 0.90 -4.66 1.34
CA GLU A 95 -0.42 -4.19 1.74
C GLU A 95 -0.35 -2.80 2.40
N HIS A 96 0.66 -2.51 3.22
CA HIS A 96 0.92 -1.16 3.76
C HIS A 96 1.12 -0.13 2.66
N GLY A 97 1.97 -0.44 1.67
CA GLY A 97 2.18 0.42 0.50
C GLY A 97 0.87 0.69 -0.26
N MET A 98 0.04 -0.33 -0.45
CA MET A 98 -1.27 -0.20 -1.09
C MET A 98 -2.26 0.64 -0.27
N LYS A 99 -2.34 0.42 1.05
CA LYS A 99 -3.15 1.22 1.99
C LYS A 99 -2.81 2.72 1.89
N LEU A 100 -1.53 3.06 1.79
CA LEU A 100 -1.08 4.46 1.65
C LEU A 100 -1.43 5.04 0.26
N ILE A 101 -1.35 4.24 -0.81
CA ILE A 101 -1.80 4.64 -2.16
C ILE A 101 -3.31 4.95 -2.13
N GLU A 102 -4.10 4.04 -1.57
CA GLU A 102 -5.56 4.21 -1.46
C GLU A 102 -5.91 5.45 -0.64
N TYR A 103 -5.19 5.68 0.46
CA TYR A 103 -5.34 6.90 1.26
C TYR A 103 -5.01 8.16 0.44
N ALA A 104 -3.90 8.18 -0.29
CA ALA A 104 -3.50 9.31 -1.13
C ALA A 104 -4.57 9.61 -2.20
N LEU A 105 -5.08 8.57 -2.87
CA LEU A 105 -6.13 8.70 -3.89
C LEU A 105 -7.45 9.20 -3.29
N MET A 106 -7.84 8.70 -2.12
CA MET A 106 -9.02 9.18 -1.38
C MET A 106 -8.92 10.70 -1.11
N ARG A 107 -7.71 11.20 -0.84
CA ARG A 107 -7.43 12.62 -0.57
C ARG A 107 -7.17 13.47 -1.82
N GLY A 108 -7.43 12.94 -3.03
CA GLY A 108 -7.31 13.68 -4.28
C GLY A 108 -5.91 13.78 -4.85
N GLN A 109 -4.94 13.00 -4.35
CA GLN A 109 -3.63 12.90 -4.99
C GLN A 109 -3.77 12.28 -6.38
N LYS A 110 -2.82 12.61 -7.26
CA LYS A 110 -2.76 12.02 -8.60
C LYS A 110 -2.38 10.53 -8.51
N PRO A 111 -2.76 9.72 -9.51
CA PRO A 111 -2.30 8.34 -9.61
C PRO A 111 -0.77 8.26 -9.61
N ILE A 112 -0.26 7.17 -9.04
CA ILE A 112 1.16 6.84 -9.13
C ILE A 112 1.58 6.68 -10.59
N ASP A 113 2.74 7.24 -10.91
CA ASP A 113 3.40 7.12 -12.20
C ASP A 113 4.89 6.75 -12.04
N ARG A 114 5.58 6.59 -13.17
CA ARG A 114 7.02 6.22 -13.18
C ARG A 114 7.95 7.29 -12.59
N ASN A 115 7.48 8.52 -12.40
CA ASN A 115 8.28 9.61 -11.85
C ASN A 115 8.15 9.70 -10.33
N THR A 116 7.02 9.25 -9.79
CA THR A 116 6.67 9.31 -8.36
C THR A 116 6.93 7.99 -7.64
N PHE A 117 6.97 6.88 -8.37
CA PHE A 117 7.23 5.55 -7.82
C PHE A 117 8.46 4.90 -8.43
N SER A 118 9.40 4.56 -7.57
CA SER A 118 10.67 3.95 -7.96
C SER A 118 11.08 2.88 -6.94
N LEU A 119 11.23 1.65 -7.42
CA LEU A 119 11.71 0.53 -6.62
C LEU A 119 13.22 0.42 -6.73
N ASN A 120 13.91 0.40 -5.61
CA ASN A 120 15.37 0.22 -5.60
C ASN A 120 15.75 -1.25 -5.43
N PHE A 121 15.97 -1.94 -6.54
CA PHE A 121 16.46 -3.33 -6.55
C PHE A 121 17.97 -3.46 -6.29
N GLY A 122 18.69 -2.35 -6.13
CA GLY A 122 20.15 -2.30 -6.08
C GLY A 122 20.75 -2.80 -4.77
N ASN A 123 19.95 -3.06 -3.73
CA ASN A 123 20.42 -3.63 -2.48
C ASN A 123 20.01 -5.11 -2.43
N PRO A 124 20.83 -6.04 -2.95
CA PRO A 124 20.61 -7.45 -2.66
C PRO A 124 20.68 -7.61 -1.15
N ALA A 125 19.81 -8.43 -0.55
CA ALA A 125 20.00 -8.95 0.81
C ALA A 125 21.47 -9.34 0.92
N ALA A 126 22.24 -8.50 1.61
CA ALA A 126 23.68 -8.59 1.64
C ALA A 126 24.05 -10.01 2.04
N ARG A 127 25.15 -10.57 1.51
CA ARG A 127 25.67 -11.87 1.94
C ARG A 127 25.57 -11.93 3.46
N VAL A 128 24.62 -12.72 3.95
CA VAL A 128 24.17 -12.60 5.33
C VAL A 128 25.20 -13.33 6.17
N GLU A 129 26.17 -12.59 6.68
CA GLU A 129 27.21 -13.18 7.52
C GLU A 129 26.55 -13.73 8.79
N PRO A 130 26.77 -15.01 9.14
CA PRO A 130 26.13 -15.62 10.30
C PRO A 130 26.59 -14.94 11.59
N GLU A 131 25.63 -14.49 12.41
CA GLU A 131 25.91 -14.03 13.76
C GLU A 131 25.65 -15.17 14.74
N GLN A 132 26.59 -15.42 15.68
CA GLN A 132 26.53 -16.58 16.58
C GLN A 132 26.38 -17.93 15.85
N GLY A 133 26.87 -18.01 14.61
CA GLY A 133 26.75 -19.19 13.76
C GLY A 133 25.35 -19.42 13.17
N SER A 134 24.46 -18.43 13.20
CA SER A 134 23.10 -18.50 12.66
C SER A 134 22.84 -17.36 11.69
N VAL A 135 22.42 -17.71 10.47
CA VAL A 135 21.98 -16.72 9.49
C VAL A 135 20.58 -16.21 9.83
N ALA A 136 19.76 -17.06 10.44
CA ALA A 136 18.44 -16.69 10.93
C ALA A 136 18.49 -15.55 11.96
N LEU A 137 19.47 -15.58 12.88
CA LEU A 137 19.67 -14.49 13.84
C LEU A 137 20.02 -13.18 13.16
N THR A 138 20.95 -13.21 12.20
CA THR A 138 21.33 -12.02 11.42
C THR A 138 20.11 -11.46 10.68
N ALA A 139 19.30 -12.31 10.06
CA ALA A 139 18.10 -11.91 9.35
C ALA A 139 17.05 -11.25 10.26
N LEU A 140 16.77 -11.81 11.44
CA LEU A 140 15.82 -11.19 12.38
C LEU A 140 16.30 -9.82 12.89
N LYS A 141 17.61 -9.65 13.11
CA LYS A 141 18.17 -8.35 13.48
C LYS A 141 18.08 -7.34 12.35
N ALA A 142 18.31 -7.77 11.12
CA ALA A 142 18.13 -6.94 9.94
C ALA A 142 16.65 -6.53 9.78
N ALA A 143 15.71 -7.45 10.02
CA ALA A 143 14.28 -7.16 10.06
C ALA A 143 13.94 -6.10 11.12
N LEU A 144 14.41 -6.28 12.36
CA LEU A 144 14.17 -5.29 13.41
C LEU A 144 14.73 -3.91 13.07
N ALA A 145 15.92 -3.85 12.45
CA ALA A 145 16.50 -2.60 12.00
C ALA A 145 15.68 -1.96 10.85
N LYS A 146 15.14 -2.77 9.94
CA LYS A 146 14.22 -2.32 8.88
C LYS A 146 12.95 -1.73 9.48
N GLU A 147 12.33 -2.41 10.44
CA GLU A 147 11.14 -1.90 11.13
C GLU A 147 11.39 -0.58 11.85
N GLN A 148 12.53 -0.44 12.52
CA GLN A 148 12.91 0.81 13.19
C GLN A 148 13.10 1.96 12.20
N GLU A 149 13.66 1.67 11.02
CA GLU A 149 13.80 2.63 9.93
C GLU A 149 12.44 3.09 9.39
N VAL A 150 11.54 2.14 9.11
CA VAL A 150 10.17 2.42 8.63
C VAL A 150 9.38 3.23 9.65
N THR A 151 9.38 2.82 10.93
CA THR A 151 8.72 3.55 12.02
C THR A 151 9.25 4.96 12.18
N LYS A 152 10.57 5.16 12.08
CA LYS A 152 11.15 6.51 12.12
C LYS A 152 10.62 7.36 10.96
N SER A 153 10.54 6.79 9.76
CA SER A 153 10.00 7.48 8.58
C SER A 153 8.53 7.87 8.75
N ILE A 154 7.69 6.98 9.29
CA ILE A 154 6.28 7.27 9.60
C ILE A 154 6.17 8.41 10.62
N ARG A 155 6.99 8.40 11.67
CA ARG A 155 7.01 9.48 12.67
C ARG A 155 7.43 10.82 12.08
N GLU A 156 8.34 10.83 11.12
CA GLU A 156 8.72 12.05 10.39
C GLU A 156 7.59 12.53 9.47
N LEU A 157 6.89 11.62 8.79
CA LEU A 157 5.70 11.94 8.00
C LEU A 157 4.62 12.59 8.86
N ILE A 158 4.29 11.99 10.01
CA ILE A 158 3.32 12.54 10.96
C ILE A 158 3.68 13.98 11.35
N LYS A 159 4.93 14.23 11.76
CA LYS A 159 5.39 15.57 12.14
C LYS A 159 5.20 16.60 11.02
N ILE A 160 5.61 16.25 9.80
CA ILE A 160 5.48 17.15 8.64
C ILE A 160 4.01 17.47 8.35
N CYS A 161 3.13 16.48 8.43
CA CYS A 161 1.70 16.66 8.19
C CYS A 161 0.97 17.38 9.34
N GLU A 162 1.49 17.31 10.56
CA GLU A 162 0.96 18.05 11.72
C GLU A 162 1.41 19.53 11.73
N GLU A 163 2.65 19.82 11.34
CA GLU A 163 3.23 21.16 11.39
C GLU A 163 2.65 22.13 10.33
N ASP A 164 2.28 21.65 9.14
CA ASP A 164 1.82 22.49 8.02
C ASP A 164 0.33 22.23 7.68
N HIS A 165 -0.54 23.20 8.02
CA HIS A 165 -2.01 23.13 7.94
C HIS A 165 -2.69 22.08 8.83
N ASN A 166 -1.91 21.25 9.53
CA ASN A 166 -2.36 20.22 10.47
C ASN A 166 -3.39 19.26 9.84
N ASP A 167 -2.90 18.29 9.10
CA ASP A 167 -3.72 17.23 8.50
C ASP A 167 -4.12 16.19 9.55
N TYR A 168 -5.08 16.55 10.40
CA TYR A 168 -5.54 15.73 11.53
C TYR A 168 -5.90 14.31 11.12
N HIS A 169 -6.55 14.14 9.96
CA HIS A 169 -7.02 12.82 9.52
C HIS A 169 -5.85 11.91 9.10
N LEU A 170 -4.82 12.45 8.42
CA LEU A 170 -3.64 11.65 8.10
C LEU A 170 -2.81 11.35 9.34
N VAL A 171 -2.67 12.32 10.24
CA VAL A 171 -1.96 12.13 11.52
C VAL A 171 -2.62 11.03 12.34
N ASP A 172 -3.95 11.05 12.46
CA ASP A 172 -4.73 10.01 13.16
C ASP A 172 -4.56 8.64 12.49
N TYR A 173 -4.75 8.57 11.17
CA TYR A 173 -4.60 7.32 10.41
C TYR A 173 -3.21 6.68 10.58
N LEU A 174 -2.14 7.47 10.44
CA LEU A 174 -0.77 6.96 10.60
C LEU A 174 -0.45 6.59 12.06
N THR A 175 -1.04 7.28 13.02
CA THR A 175 -0.78 7.02 14.44
C THR A 175 -1.55 5.81 14.94
N GLY A 176 -2.82 5.69 14.58
CA GLY A 176 -3.72 4.62 15.05
C GLY A 176 -3.50 3.28 14.36
N GLU A 177 -3.26 3.30 13.05
CA GLU A 177 -3.09 2.06 12.27
C GLU A 177 -1.60 1.69 12.18
N PHE A 178 -0.79 2.56 11.55
CA PHE A 178 0.58 2.22 11.19
C PHE A 178 1.52 2.17 12.39
N LEU A 179 1.53 3.19 13.26
CA LEU A 179 2.44 3.16 14.42
C LEU A 179 2.10 2.06 15.42
N GLU A 180 0.83 1.68 15.55
CA GLU A 180 0.42 0.56 16.40
C GLU A 180 0.98 -0.77 15.85
N GLU A 181 0.76 -1.06 14.56
CA GLU A 181 1.32 -2.24 13.89
C GLU A 181 2.86 -2.27 13.99
N GLN A 182 3.53 -1.15 13.72
CA GLN A 182 4.99 -1.04 13.85
C GLN A 182 5.50 -1.39 15.25
N HIS A 183 4.86 -0.89 16.31
CA HIS A 183 5.30 -1.15 17.68
C HIS A 183 5.07 -2.61 18.10
N GLN A 184 3.99 -3.23 17.65
CA GLN A 184 3.73 -4.66 17.85
C GLN A 184 4.75 -5.52 17.11
N GLY A 185 5.02 -5.23 15.83
CA GLY A 185 6.00 -5.94 15.00
C GLY A 185 7.41 -5.87 15.57
N GLN A 186 7.88 -4.68 15.96
CA GLN A 186 9.19 -4.52 16.60
C GLN A 186 9.31 -5.31 17.91
N ARG A 187 8.24 -5.33 18.71
CA ARG A 187 8.23 -6.09 19.97
C ARG A 187 8.30 -7.59 19.71
N ASP A 188 7.58 -8.12 18.71
CA ASP A 188 7.63 -9.53 18.34
C ASP A 188 9.04 -9.92 17.86
N LEU A 189 9.62 -9.16 16.91
CA LEU A 189 10.97 -9.38 16.40
C LEU A 189 12.02 -9.36 17.52
N ALA A 190 11.97 -8.38 18.42
CA ALA A 190 12.89 -8.30 19.56
C ALA A 190 12.76 -9.54 20.49
N GLY A 191 11.54 -10.06 20.65
CA GLY A 191 11.26 -11.30 21.37
C GLY A 191 11.90 -12.51 20.70
N LYS A 192 11.67 -12.67 19.39
CA LYS A 192 12.25 -13.75 18.57
C LYS A 192 13.78 -13.73 18.60
N ILE A 193 14.40 -12.57 18.42
CA ILE A 193 15.86 -12.38 18.52
C ILE A 193 16.38 -12.87 19.87
N THR A 194 15.75 -12.41 20.96
CA THR A 194 16.17 -12.78 22.32
C THR A 194 16.07 -14.28 22.56
N MET A 195 14.99 -14.90 22.10
CA MET A 195 14.77 -16.34 22.27
C MET A 195 15.77 -17.16 21.45
N LEU A 196 15.94 -16.84 20.17
CA LEU A 196 16.90 -17.52 19.29
C LEU A 196 18.33 -17.38 19.82
N SER A 197 18.78 -16.18 20.20
CA SER A 197 20.12 -15.98 20.79
C SER A 197 20.37 -16.84 22.03
N LYS A 198 19.34 -17.12 22.86
CA LYS A 198 19.49 -18.03 24.00
C LYS A 198 19.69 -19.48 23.57
N LEU A 199 18.92 -19.95 22.59
CA LEU A 199 19.03 -21.32 22.06
C LEU A 199 20.39 -21.55 21.38
N LEU A 200 20.89 -20.56 20.65
CA LEU A 200 22.16 -20.65 19.93
C LEU A 200 23.36 -20.82 20.86
N ARG A 201 23.31 -20.29 22.08
CA ARG A 201 24.41 -20.43 23.07
C ARG A 201 24.63 -21.88 23.51
N THR A 202 23.60 -22.72 23.50
CA THR A 202 23.70 -24.12 23.93
C THR A 202 24.10 -25.02 22.77
N ASN A 203 23.40 -24.89 21.63
CA ASN A 203 23.71 -25.65 20.42
C ASN A 203 23.19 -24.86 19.19
N PRO A 204 24.06 -24.18 18.43
CA PRO A 204 23.64 -23.30 17.34
C PRO A 204 22.76 -23.99 16.29
N LYS A 205 23.20 -25.14 15.77
CA LYS A 205 22.49 -25.86 14.70
C LYS A 205 21.14 -26.41 15.16
N LEU A 206 21.12 -27.03 16.33
CA LEU A 206 19.85 -27.57 16.88
C LEU A 206 18.91 -26.44 17.30
N GLY A 207 19.45 -25.35 17.86
CA GLY A 207 18.68 -24.19 18.29
C GLY A 207 17.97 -23.50 17.13
N GLU A 208 18.68 -23.26 16.03
CA GLU A 208 18.10 -22.67 14.81
C GLU A 208 17.01 -23.57 14.22
N PHE A 209 17.27 -24.88 14.10
CA PHE A 209 16.28 -25.85 13.61
C PHE A 209 15.03 -25.92 14.50
N MET A 210 15.19 -25.99 15.83
CA MET A 210 14.05 -26.05 16.75
C MET A 210 13.24 -24.75 16.71
N PHE A 211 13.91 -23.61 16.60
CA PHE A 211 13.27 -22.32 16.52
C PHE A 211 12.41 -22.18 15.26
N ASP A 212 12.96 -22.58 14.10
CA ASP A 212 12.25 -22.65 12.82
C ASP A 212 10.95 -23.47 12.90
N LYS A 213 10.94 -24.58 13.65
CA LYS A 213 9.76 -25.46 13.76
C LYS A 213 8.69 -25.00 14.74
N GLN A 214 9.05 -24.20 15.75
CA GLN A 214 8.18 -23.97 16.90
C GLN A 214 7.82 -22.51 17.13
N ASN A 215 8.59 -21.56 16.58
CA ASN A 215 8.49 -20.15 16.95
C ASN A 215 8.50 -19.18 15.75
N MET A 216 8.49 -19.71 14.52
CA MET A 216 8.35 -18.96 13.27
C MET A 216 7.01 -19.28 12.63
#